data_AF-A0A950LKG5-F1
#
_entry.id   AF-A0A950LKG5-F1
#
_cell.length_a   1.000
_cell.length_b   1.000
_cell.length_c   1.000
_cell.angle_alpha   90.00
_cell.angle_beta   90.00
_cell.angle_gamma   90.00
#
_symmetry.space_group_name_H-M   'P 1'
#
loop_
_entity.id
_entity.type
_entity.pdbx_description
1 polymer ?
#
loop_
_entity_poly.entity_id
_entity_poly.type
_entity_poly.pdbx_seq_one_letter_code
_entity_poly.pdbx_strand_id
1 'polypeptide(L)'
;TVAVSLSWMTVVSLTPQHDRPYVDGTTNDSLVTQVFDYNGFGRVGRPSPNQVLGRTLGVRFLALPTPSASADRLVRGAPGRDTGWLLPAAVLSIPVILWARRRRPRTDLVRAAGILWSVWLVVFGGFLSVSAINTYYLGALSPPIAALVGVTGWVLWTGRRSRPVQAVAASIVVVTVATAAWILPGRGTGLPDWLASLTVGLGILALATIAWWAATGRPSAGRAAAVCVGITLVAVPLAASASVVANDLGSFDTPFQPVGLTVFNRAFFGAPLRPVATLPTIERVRYGAADLLATQTSVVAAPFVFATGQEVLPIGGYDGATPVPRLAALRTAVSRGQFHLVLAAPHTSDPRIRWIAAHCNTVHPGGPAPAVSLAVYYCQPLDAG
;
A
#
# COMPACT_ATOMS: atom_id res chain seq x y z
N THR A 1 -17.50 11.73 13.99
CA THR A 1 -16.80 10.83 13.05
C THR A 1 -17.23 11.06 11.62
N VAL A 2 -18.49 10.82 11.23
CA VAL A 2 -18.96 10.99 9.83
C VAL A 2 -18.66 12.38 9.27
N ALA A 3 -18.97 13.46 9.99
CA ALA A 3 -18.66 14.82 9.54
C ALA A 3 -17.16 15.06 9.26
N VAL A 4 -16.28 14.49 10.10
CA VAL A 4 -14.82 14.59 9.90
C VAL A 4 -14.35 13.70 8.75
N SER A 5 -14.90 12.49 8.62
CA SER A 5 -14.57 11.57 7.52
C SER A 5 -14.99 12.12 6.15
N LEU A 6 -16.08 12.88 6.09
CA LEU A 6 -16.61 13.46 4.86
C LEU A 6 -16.09 14.87 4.57
N SER A 7 -15.42 15.54 5.51
CA SER A 7 -15.08 16.97 5.36
C SER A 7 -14.23 17.25 4.12
N TRP A 8 -13.18 16.45 3.87
CA TRP A 8 -12.31 16.60 2.71
C TRP A 8 -13.08 16.31 1.40
N MET A 9 -14.00 15.33 1.43
CA MET A 9 -14.85 15.02 0.28
C MET A 9 -15.76 16.20 -0.05
N THR A 10 -16.34 16.81 0.98
CA THR A 10 -17.18 18.00 0.83
C THR A 10 -16.39 19.17 0.27
N VAL A 11 -15.20 19.47 0.81
CA VAL A 11 -14.36 20.58 0.32
C VAL A 11 -14.06 20.42 -1.17
N VAL A 12 -13.51 19.27 -1.59
CA VAL A 12 -13.14 19.05 -2.99
C VAL A 12 -14.36 19.00 -3.91
N SER A 13 -15.49 18.44 -3.46
CA SER A 13 -16.72 18.39 -4.27
C SER A 13 -17.34 19.78 -4.46
N LEU A 14 -17.13 20.71 -3.53
CA LEU A 14 -17.61 22.09 -3.62
C LEU A 14 -16.63 23.02 -4.35
N THR A 15 -15.34 22.69 -4.43
CA THR A 15 -14.37 23.43 -5.25
C THR A 15 -14.73 23.29 -6.75
N PRO A 16 -14.91 24.41 -7.48
CA PRO A 16 -15.21 24.37 -8.91
C PRO A 16 -14.19 23.54 -9.69
N GLN A 17 -14.65 22.79 -10.70
CA GLN A 17 -13.79 21.86 -11.46
C GLN A 17 -12.59 22.53 -12.13
N HIS A 18 -12.65 23.83 -12.44
CA HIS A 18 -11.52 24.57 -13.01
C HIS A 18 -10.49 25.03 -11.97
N ASP A 19 -10.86 25.05 -10.70
CA ASP A 19 -10.00 25.47 -9.57
C ASP A 19 -9.36 24.28 -8.84
N ARG A 20 -9.56 23.05 -9.32
CA ARG A 20 -8.98 21.84 -8.73
C ARG A 20 -8.53 20.83 -9.78
N PRO A 21 -7.59 19.93 -9.43
CA PRO A 21 -7.28 18.78 -10.25
C PRO A 21 -8.49 17.86 -10.45
N TYR A 22 -8.43 17.12 -11.55
CA TYR A 22 -9.38 16.04 -11.81
C TYR A 22 -9.24 14.93 -10.76
N VAL A 23 -10.37 14.35 -10.35
CA VAL A 23 -10.43 13.24 -9.41
C VAL A 23 -10.00 11.94 -10.11
N ASP A 24 -8.71 11.62 -10.01
CA ASP A 24 -8.14 10.41 -10.62
C ASP A 24 -8.76 9.11 -10.08
N GLY A 25 -8.76 8.06 -10.91
CA GLY A 25 -9.48 6.81 -10.66
C GLY A 25 -10.98 6.88 -10.97
N THR A 26 -11.44 7.95 -11.63
CA THR A 26 -12.85 8.11 -12.00
C THR A 26 -13.02 8.52 -13.45
N THR A 27 -14.20 8.26 -14.02
CA THR A 27 -14.56 8.68 -15.38
C THR A 27 -15.43 9.94 -15.42
N ASN A 28 -15.84 10.44 -14.24
CA ASN A 28 -16.83 11.50 -14.07
C ASN A 28 -16.39 12.61 -13.10
N ASP A 29 -15.11 12.69 -12.74
CA ASP A 29 -14.56 13.70 -11.82
C ASP A 29 -15.24 13.76 -10.43
N SER A 30 -15.68 12.60 -9.91
CA SER A 30 -16.48 12.53 -8.68
C SER A 30 -15.75 11.84 -7.54
N LEU A 31 -15.55 12.54 -6.43
CA LEU A 31 -15.01 11.92 -5.21
C LEU A 31 -15.88 10.81 -4.64
N VAL A 32 -17.20 10.88 -4.82
CA VAL A 32 -18.10 9.79 -4.39
C VAL A 32 -17.78 8.52 -5.19
N THR A 33 -17.61 8.64 -6.50
CA THR A 33 -17.18 7.53 -7.36
C THR A 33 -15.78 7.06 -6.96
N GLN A 34 -14.85 7.97 -6.68
CA GLN A 34 -13.49 7.60 -6.27
C GLN A 34 -13.47 6.79 -4.97
N VAL A 35 -14.25 7.20 -3.96
CA VAL A 35 -14.22 6.58 -2.64
C VAL A 35 -15.02 5.27 -2.62
N PHE A 36 -16.25 5.28 -3.11
CA PHE A 36 -17.17 4.14 -2.93
C PHE A 36 -17.13 3.13 -4.07
N ASP A 37 -16.81 3.54 -5.30
CA ASP A 37 -16.64 2.62 -6.43
C ASP A 37 -15.15 2.28 -6.58
N TYR A 38 -14.33 3.21 -7.06
CA TYR A 38 -12.93 2.94 -7.41
C TYR A 38 -12.10 2.38 -6.24
N ASN A 39 -12.19 2.95 -5.05
CA ASN A 39 -11.50 2.46 -3.84
C ASN A 39 -12.35 1.53 -2.97
N GLY A 40 -13.65 1.39 -3.27
CA GLY A 40 -14.60 0.58 -2.51
C GLY A 40 -15.00 -0.68 -3.27
N PHE A 41 -16.29 -0.77 -3.62
CA PHE A 41 -16.89 -1.98 -4.19
C PHE A 41 -16.29 -2.36 -5.54
N GLY A 42 -15.81 -1.39 -6.32
CA GLY A 42 -15.11 -1.61 -7.58
C GLY A 42 -13.78 -2.35 -7.44
N ARG A 43 -13.26 -2.58 -6.23
CA ARG A 43 -12.08 -3.43 -5.97
C ARG A 43 -12.41 -4.90 -5.82
N VAL A 44 -13.68 -5.28 -5.64
CA VAL A 44 -14.08 -6.67 -5.46
C VAL A 44 -14.31 -7.32 -6.82
N GLY A 45 -13.58 -8.41 -7.11
CA GLY A 45 -13.72 -9.16 -8.37
C GLY A 45 -13.22 -8.44 -9.63
N ARG A 46 -12.58 -7.27 -9.49
CA ARG A 46 -11.95 -6.52 -10.60
C ARG A 46 -10.43 -6.50 -10.47
N PRO A 47 -9.70 -6.24 -11.56
CA PRO A 47 -8.25 -6.06 -11.49
C PRO A 47 -7.84 -4.91 -10.56
N SER A 48 -6.69 -5.04 -9.90
CA SER A 48 -6.07 -3.94 -9.16
C SER A 48 -5.60 -2.84 -10.12
N PRO A 49 -5.45 -1.59 -9.65
CA PRO A 49 -4.87 -0.51 -10.45
C PRO A 49 -3.50 -0.87 -11.05
N ASN A 50 -2.65 -1.59 -10.30
CA ASN A 50 -1.34 -2.04 -10.80
C ASN A 50 -1.47 -3.07 -11.93
N GLN A 51 -2.51 -3.90 -11.93
CA GLN A 51 -2.76 -4.83 -13.03
C GLN A 51 -3.26 -4.12 -14.27
N VAL A 52 -4.13 -3.12 -14.10
CA VAL A 52 -4.58 -2.27 -15.21
C VAL A 52 -3.37 -1.56 -15.81
N LEU A 53 -2.56 -0.90 -14.98
CA LEU A 53 -1.29 -0.27 -15.37
C LEU A 53 -0.36 -1.23 -16.10
N GLY A 54 -0.18 -2.45 -15.58
CA GLY A 54 0.67 -3.47 -16.19
C GLY A 54 0.19 -3.87 -17.58
N ARG A 55 -1.13 -3.95 -17.79
CA ARG A 55 -1.72 -4.18 -19.12
C ARG A 55 -1.56 -2.96 -20.03
N THR A 56 -1.78 -1.76 -19.50
CA THR A 56 -1.63 -0.49 -20.24
C THR A 56 -0.21 -0.31 -20.78
N LEU A 57 0.81 -0.59 -19.97
CA LEU A 57 2.21 -0.41 -20.33
C LEU A 57 2.88 -1.66 -20.93
N GLY A 58 2.17 -2.78 -21.04
CA GLY A 58 2.75 -4.05 -21.51
C GLY A 58 3.74 -4.70 -20.52
N VAL A 59 3.67 -4.33 -19.25
CA VAL A 59 4.58 -4.81 -18.19
C VAL A 59 3.97 -6.03 -17.53
N ARG A 60 4.33 -7.21 -18.06
CA ARG A 60 3.77 -8.51 -17.65
C ARG A 60 3.79 -8.76 -16.14
N PHE A 61 4.85 -8.32 -15.45
CA PHE A 61 5.00 -8.53 -14.02
C PHE A 61 3.94 -7.78 -13.18
N LEU A 62 3.61 -6.55 -13.55
CA LEU A 62 2.53 -5.78 -12.91
C LEU A 62 1.14 -6.31 -13.27
N ALA A 63 1.00 -6.90 -14.46
CA ALA A 63 -0.25 -7.49 -14.94
C ALA A 63 -0.57 -8.87 -14.32
N LEU A 64 0.29 -9.40 -13.44
CA LEU A 64 0.08 -10.70 -12.81
C LEU A 64 -1.18 -10.71 -11.93
N PRO A 65 -1.95 -11.82 -11.92
CA PRO A 65 -3.12 -11.95 -11.07
C PRO A 65 -2.77 -11.76 -9.58
N THR A 66 -3.61 -11.01 -8.88
CA THR A 66 -3.62 -10.94 -7.42
C THR A 66 -4.13 -12.29 -6.94
N PRO A 67 -3.53 -12.88 -5.89
CA PRO A 67 -4.06 -14.10 -5.29
C PRO A 67 -5.57 -13.99 -5.06
N SER A 68 -6.30 -15.09 -5.28
CA SER A 68 -7.76 -15.12 -5.17
C SER A 68 -8.26 -14.64 -3.80
N ALA A 69 -9.50 -14.15 -3.77
CA ALA A 69 -10.17 -13.82 -2.52
C ALA A 69 -10.20 -15.04 -1.60
N SER A 70 -9.75 -14.89 -0.36
CA SER A 70 -9.77 -15.99 0.60
C SER A 70 -9.83 -15.47 2.03
N ALA A 71 -10.57 -16.17 2.89
CA ALA A 71 -10.76 -15.77 4.28
C ALA A 71 -9.44 -15.80 5.09
N ASP A 72 -8.51 -16.66 4.67
CA ASP A 72 -7.19 -16.86 5.26
C ASP A 72 -6.10 -15.97 4.63
N ARG A 73 -6.44 -15.13 3.65
CA ARG A 73 -5.47 -14.31 2.89
C ARG A 73 -4.57 -13.49 3.81
N LEU A 74 -5.11 -12.91 4.87
CA LEU A 74 -4.38 -12.06 5.82
C LEU A 74 -3.46 -12.84 6.77
N VAL A 75 -3.45 -14.17 6.71
CA VAL A 75 -2.59 -15.04 7.53
C VAL A 75 -1.82 -16.05 6.68
N ARG A 76 -1.74 -15.86 5.36
CA ARG A 76 -0.93 -16.69 4.44
C ARG A 76 -0.22 -15.84 3.39
N GLY A 77 0.83 -16.42 2.79
CA GLY A 77 1.55 -15.81 1.66
C GLY A 77 2.18 -14.46 1.99
N ALA A 78 2.36 -13.61 0.97
CA ALA A 78 2.89 -12.26 1.15
C ALA A 78 1.99 -11.35 2.03
N PRO A 79 0.66 -11.32 1.86
CA PRO A 79 -0.20 -10.50 2.72
C PRO A 79 -0.11 -10.87 4.20
N GLY A 80 -0.14 -12.16 4.53
CA GLY A 80 0.06 -12.61 5.91
C GLY A 80 1.44 -12.24 6.44
N ARG A 81 2.47 -12.34 5.60
CA ARG A 81 3.83 -11.98 5.97
C ARG A 81 4.05 -10.51 6.19
N ASP A 82 3.18 -9.58 5.77
CA ASP A 82 3.44 -8.15 5.98
C ASP A 82 2.72 -7.56 7.20
N THR A 83 1.67 -8.21 7.70
CA THR A 83 0.87 -7.70 8.84
C THR A 83 0.20 -8.80 9.69
N GLY A 84 0.15 -10.03 9.19
CA GLY A 84 -0.64 -11.12 9.78
C GLY A 84 -0.14 -11.66 11.11
N TRP A 85 1.13 -11.44 11.48
CA TRP A 85 1.72 -12.00 12.71
C TRP A 85 1.07 -11.49 14.02
N LEU A 86 0.56 -10.25 14.06
CA LEU A 86 -0.16 -9.70 15.22
C LEU A 86 -1.69 -9.79 15.08
N LEU A 87 -2.20 -10.19 13.92
CA LEU A 87 -3.64 -10.24 13.66
C LEU A 87 -4.38 -11.18 14.63
N PRO A 88 -3.87 -12.39 14.97
CA PRO A 88 -4.51 -13.24 15.98
C PRO A 88 -4.60 -12.58 17.36
N ALA A 89 -3.55 -11.85 17.79
CA ALA A 89 -3.57 -11.13 19.06
C ALA A 89 -4.69 -10.06 19.07
N ALA A 90 -4.84 -9.33 17.97
CA ALA A 90 -5.89 -8.33 17.81
C ALA A 90 -7.30 -8.94 17.76
N VAL A 91 -7.48 -10.08 17.09
CA VAL A 91 -8.78 -10.78 17.05
C VAL A 91 -9.14 -11.33 18.43
N LEU A 92 -8.20 -11.96 19.14
CA LEU A 92 -8.42 -12.45 20.51
C LEU A 92 -8.65 -11.33 21.53
N SER A 93 -8.12 -10.13 21.26
CA SER A 93 -8.35 -8.95 22.08
C SER A 93 -9.82 -8.52 22.15
N ILE A 94 -10.57 -8.69 21.05
CA ILE A 94 -11.98 -8.28 20.95
C ILE A 94 -12.84 -8.89 22.07
N PRO A 95 -12.97 -10.24 22.18
CA PRO A 95 -13.78 -10.85 23.24
C PRO A 95 -13.21 -10.57 24.63
N VAL A 96 -11.88 -10.46 24.80
CA VAL A 96 -11.26 -10.17 26.10
C VAL A 96 -11.69 -8.80 26.62
N ILE A 97 -11.61 -7.77 25.78
CA ILE A 97 -12.02 -6.40 26.13
C ILE A 97 -13.53 -6.37 26.43
N LEU A 98 -14.35 -6.93 25.53
CA LEU A 98 -15.81 -6.90 25.69
C LEU A 98 -16.27 -7.66 26.94
N TRP A 99 -15.67 -8.80 27.23
CA TRP A 99 -16.00 -9.59 28.42
C TRP A 99 -15.54 -8.88 29.71
N ALA A 100 -14.33 -8.33 29.73
CA ALA A 100 -13.81 -7.59 30.89
C ALA A 100 -14.64 -6.33 31.21
N ARG A 101 -15.23 -5.70 30.17
CA ARG A 101 -16.08 -4.50 30.31
C ARG A 101 -17.58 -4.80 30.27
N ARG A 102 -18.01 -6.07 30.27
CA ARG A 102 -19.43 -6.45 30.06
C ARG A 102 -20.41 -5.89 31.10
N ARG A 103 -19.94 -5.69 32.34
CA ARG A 103 -20.73 -5.13 33.46
C ARG A 103 -20.62 -3.60 33.57
N ARG A 104 -19.81 -2.96 32.74
CA ARG A 104 -19.65 -1.49 32.72
C ARG A 104 -20.78 -0.85 31.90
N PRO A 105 -21.15 0.41 32.21
CA PRO A 105 -22.18 1.12 31.46
C PRO A 105 -21.81 1.26 29.97
N ARG A 106 -22.81 1.52 29.11
CA ARG A 106 -22.59 1.70 27.67
C ARG A 106 -21.74 2.93 27.34
N THR A 107 -21.66 3.90 28.24
CA THR A 107 -20.83 5.10 28.15
C THR A 107 -19.36 4.86 28.53
N ASP A 108 -18.99 3.62 28.86
CA ASP A 108 -17.61 3.27 29.20
C ASP A 108 -16.66 3.46 28.02
N LEU A 109 -15.67 4.36 28.17
CA LEU A 109 -14.74 4.72 27.10
C LEU A 109 -13.87 3.56 26.62
N VAL A 110 -13.49 2.64 27.50
CA VAL A 110 -12.69 1.46 27.12
C VAL A 110 -13.52 0.49 26.26
N ARG A 111 -14.79 0.27 26.64
CA ARG A 111 -15.73 -0.49 25.82
C ARG A 111 -15.97 0.17 24.46
N ALA A 112 -16.17 1.49 24.44
CA ALA A 112 -16.36 2.25 23.20
C ALA A 112 -15.13 2.18 22.29
N ALA A 113 -13.91 2.32 22.84
CA ALA A 113 -12.66 2.15 22.11
C ALA A 113 -12.52 0.73 21.56
N GLY A 114 -12.79 -0.30 22.38
CA GLY A 114 -12.78 -1.69 21.95
C GLY A 114 -13.70 -1.93 20.76
N ILE A 115 -14.93 -1.41 20.79
CA ILE A 115 -15.89 -1.51 19.68
C ILE A 115 -15.37 -0.76 18.44
N LEU A 116 -14.92 0.49 18.58
CA LEU A 116 -14.41 1.29 17.47
C LEU A 116 -13.28 0.58 16.72
N TRP A 117 -12.25 0.14 17.44
CA TRP A 117 -11.09 -0.53 16.85
C TRP A 117 -11.44 -1.92 16.29
N SER A 118 -12.38 -2.63 16.92
CA SER A 118 -12.91 -3.90 16.40
C SER A 118 -13.64 -3.71 15.09
N VAL A 119 -14.51 -2.70 14.99
CA VAL A 119 -15.25 -2.39 13.76
C VAL A 119 -14.29 -2.02 12.64
N TRP A 120 -13.28 -1.19 12.91
CA TRP A 120 -12.22 -0.91 11.94
C TRP A 120 -11.53 -2.20 11.48
N LEU A 121 -11.01 -3.00 12.41
CA LEU A 121 -10.28 -4.24 12.10
C LEU A 121 -11.11 -5.20 11.25
N VAL A 122 -12.37 -5.42 11.63
CA VAL A 122 -13.28 -6.37 10.97
C VAL A 122 -13.66 -5.88 9.57
N VAL A 123 -14.01 -4.59 9.43
CA VAL A 123 -14.41 -4.02 8.14
C VAL A 123 -13.23 -4.01 7.16
N PHE A 124 -12.08 -3.49 7.57
CA PHE A 124 -10.88 -3.46 6.71
C PHE A 124 -10.34 -4.87 6.47
N GLY A 125 -10.28 -5.71 7.50
CA GLY A 125 -9.81 -7.09 7.37
C GLY A 125 -10.68 -7.90 6.41
N GLY A 126 -12.01 -7.80 6.53
CA GLY A 126 -12.95 -8.44 5.61
C GLY A 126 -12.79 -7.93 4.19
N PHE A 127 -12.72 -6.61 4.00
CA PHE A 127 -12.56 -6.00 2.68
C PHE A 127 -11.23 -6.38 2.00
N LEU A 128 -10.10 -6.31 2.72
CA LEU A 128 -8.77 -6.64 2.20
C LEU A 128 -8.61 -8.15 1.90
N SER A 129 -9.39 -9.02 2.55
CA SER A 129 -9.45 -10.45 2.25
C SER A 129 -10.11 -10.78 0.91
N VAL A 130 -10.95 -9.88 0.37
CA VAL A 130 -11.72 -10.14 -0.87
C VAL A 130 -11.42 -9.19 -2.02
N SER A 131 -10.81 -8.03 -1.76
CA SER A 131 -10.50 -7.01 -2.78
C SER A 131 -9.18 -7.26 -3.49
N ALA A 132 -9.02 -6.69 -4.69
CA ALA A 132 -7.74 -6.61 -5.38
C ALA A 132 -6.85 -5.55 -4.72
N ILE A 133 -5.82 -6.01 -4.00
CA ILE A 133 -4.97 -5.18 -3.15
C ILE A 133 -3.49 -5.32 -3.50
N ASN A 134 -2.73 -4.27 -3.21
CA ASN A 134 -1.30 -4.35 -3.02
C ASN A 134 -1.01 -4.54 -1.53
N THR A 135 0.08 -5.22 -1.19
CA THR A 135 0.41 -5.58 0.20
C THR A 135 0.59 -4.37 1.12
N TYR A 136 1.07 -3.24 0.60
CA TYR A 136 1.20 -2.01 1.40
C TYR A 136 -0.13 -1.47 1.94
N TYR A 137 -1.28 -1.82 1.35
CA TYR A 137 -2.59 -1.44 1.90
C TYR A 137 -2.89 -2.07 3.27
N LEU A 138 -2.20 -3.16 3.63
CA LEU A 138 -2.35 -3.81 4.93
C LEU A 138 -1.91 -2.93 6.09
N GLY A 139 -1.11 -1.88 5.84
CA GLY A 139 -0.77 -0.86 6.84
C GLY A 139 -2.01 -0.21 7.46
N ALA A 140 -3.16 -0.21 6.77
CA ALA A 140 -4.44 0.26 7.32
C ALA A 140 -4.95 -0.56 8.52
N LEU A 141 -4.43 -1.78 8.73
CA LEU A 141 -4.75 -2.64 9.88
C LEU A 141 -3.83 -2.36 11.09
N SER A 142 -2.70 -1.67 10.91
CA SER A 142 -1.75 -1.43 12.00
C SER A 142 -2.35 -0.63 13.16
N PRO A 143 -3.10 0.47 12.95
CA PRO A 143 -3.72 1.21 14.06
C PRO A 143 -4.70 0.39 14.91
N PRO A 144 -5.71 -0.32 14.33
CA PRO A 144 -6.61 -1.12 15.16
C PRO A 144 -5.92 -2.31 15.83
N ILE A 145 -4.91 -2.93 15.20
CA ILE A 145 -4.11 -3.99 15.82
C ILE A 145 -3.40 -3.45 17.06
N ALA A 146 -2.66 -2.34 16.93
CA ALA A 146 -1.92 -1.74 18.03
C ALA A 146 -2.84 -1.31 19.18
N ALA A 147 -3.98 -0.69 18.85
CA ALA A 147 -4.93 -0.24 19.85
C ALA A 147 -5.59 -1.42 20.61
N LEU A 148 -6.03 -2.47 19.90
CA LEU A 148 -6.64 -3.64 20.53
C LEU A 148 -5.64 -4.40 21.41
N VAL A 149 -4.42 -4.62 20.92
CA VAL A 149 -3.36 -5.30 21.69
C VAL A 149 -2.97 -4.48 22.92
N GLY A 150 -2.83 -3.15 22.78
CA GLY A 150 -2.50 -2.25 23.89
C GLY A 150 -3.58 -2.20 24.96
N VAL A 151 -4.86 -2.05 24.56
CA VAL A 151 -6.00 -2.04 25.49
C VAL A 151 -6.13 -3.39 26.20
N THR A 152 -5.95 -4.50 25.48
CA THR A 152 -5.93 -5.84 26.09
C THR A 152 -4.78 -6.00 27.08
N GLY A 153 -3.58 -5.54 26.74
CA GLY A 153 -2.44 -5.52 27.65
C GLY A 153 -2.77 -4.80 28.96
N TRP A 154 -3.42 -3.63 28.88
CA TRP A 154 -3.90 -2.92 30.05
C TRP A 154 -4.98 -3.69 30.84
N VAL A 155 -5.99 -4.26 30.16
CA VAL A 155 -7.04 -5.07 30.80
C VAL A 155 -6.43 -6.25 31.56
N LEU A 156 -5.55 -7.02 30.91
CA LEU A 156 -4.88 -8.16 31.52
C LEU A 156 -3.98 -7.72 32.68
N TRP A 157 -3.31 -6.58 32.55
CA TRP A 157 -2.48 -6.01 33.63
C TRP A 157 -3.32 -5.57 34.84
N THR A 158 -4.53 -5.07 34.66
CA THR A 158 -5.40 -4.75 35.81
C THR A 158 -5.90 -6.00 36.52
N GLY A 159 -6.21 -7.06 35.78
CA GLY A 159 -6.64 -8.37 36.30
C GLY A 159 -5.49 -9.31 36.67
N ARG A 160 -4.24 -8.83 36.67
CA ARG A 160 -3.02 -9.64 36.60
C ARG A 160 -2.87 -10.70 37.70
N ARG A 161 -3.47 -10.51 38.87
CA ARG A 161 -3.38 -11.49 39.98
C ARG A 161 -4.29 -12.72 39.82
N SER A 162 -5.18 -12.73 38.82
CA SER A 162 -6.13 -13.82 38.57
C SER A 162 -5.53 -14.89 37.66
N ARG A 163 -5.57 -16.17 38.08
CA ARG A 163 -5.07 -17.30 37.25
C ARG A 163 -5.77 -17.41 35.89
N PRO A 164 -7.10 -17.28 35.78
CA PRO A 164 -7.76 -17.19 34.48
C PRO A 164 -7.20 -16.09 33.57
N VAL A 165 -6.88 -14.91 34.12
CA VAL A 165 -6.33 -13.79 33.34
C VAL A 165 -4.92 -14.10 32.83
N GLN A 166 -4.10 -14.75 33.66
CA GLN A 166 -2.77 -15.22 33.27
C GLN A 166 -2.84 -16.29 32.19
N ALA A 167 -3.80 -17.22 32.29
CA ALA A 167 -4.06 -18.22 31.26
C ALA A 167 -4.46 -17.58 29.93
N VAL A 168 -5.38 -16.61 29.94
CA VAL A 168 -5.75 -15.83 28.73
C VAL A 168 -4.54 -15.14 28.12
N ALA A 169 -3.68 -14.50 28.93
CA ALA A 169 -2.46 -13.87 28.44
C ALA A 169 -1.53 -14.89 27.76
N ALA A 170 -1.31 -16.05 28.39
CA ALA A 170 -0.52 -17.13 27.82
C ALA A 170 -1.11 -17.66 26.51
N SER A 171 -2.43 -17.87 26.44
CA SER A 171 -3.12 -18.33 25.22
C SER A 171 -2.92 -17.35 24.05
N ILE A 172 -3.03 -16.04 24.30
CA ILE A 172 -2.78 -15.02 23.28
C ILE A 172 -1.35 -15.11 22.78
N VAL A 173 -0.36 -15.22 23.68
CA VAL A 173 1.06 -15.36 23.30
C VAL A 173 1.27 -16.62 22.46
N VAL A 174 0.76 -17.78 22.89
CA VAL A 174 0.88 -19.05 22.14
C VAL A 174 0.33 -18.92 20.73
N VAL A 175 -0.90 -18.45 20.58
CA VAL A 175 -1.55 -18.35 19.26
C VAL A 175 -0.81 -17.36 18.36
N THR A 176 -0.38 -16.23 18.92
CA THR A 176 0.33 -15.18 18.16
C THR A 176 1.70 -15.66 17.70
N VAL A 177 2.49 -16.26 18.61
CA VAL A 177 3.82 -16.78 18.29
C VAL A 177 3.75 -17.95 17.32
N ALA A 178 2.80 -18.88 17.50
CA ALA A 178 2.60 -19.98 16.57
C ALA A 178 2.24 -19.48 15.17
N THR A 179 1.36 -18.48 15.07
CA THR A 179 0.99 -17.87 13.80
C THR A 179 2.17 -17.13 13.16
N ALA A 180 2.93 -16.37 13.95
CA ALA A 180 4.13 -15.70 13.47
C ALA A 180 5.16 -16.73 12.95
N ALA A 181 5.42 -17.80 13.70
CA ALA A 181 6.34 -18.86 13.29
C ALA A 181 5.90 -19.59 12.01
N TRP A 182 4.59 -19.76 11.82
CA TRP A 182 4.01 -20.37 10.61
C TRP A 182 4.18 -19.48 9.37
N ILE A 183 4.00 -18.17 9.53
CA ILE A 183 3.96 -17.22 8.41
C ILE A 183 5.35 -16.69 8.07
N LEU A 184 6.22 -16.51 9.07
CA LEU A 184 7.55 -15.94 8.87
C LEU A 184 8.37 -16.81 7.92
N PRO A 185 8.93 -16.23 6.86
CA PRO A 185 9.68 -16.98 5.86
C PRO A 185 11.03 -17.41 6.44
N GLY A 186 11.42 -18.66 6.18
CA GLY A 186 12.76 -19.12 6.53
C GLY A 186 13.86 -18.52 5.64
N ARG A 187 13.54 -18.10 4.40
CA ARG A 187 14.47 -17.53 3.40
C ARG A 187 13.75 -16.65 2.38
N GLY A 188 14.51 -15.88 1.59
CA GLY A 188 14.07 -15.28 0.33
C GLY A 188 13.35 -13.93 0.42
N THR A 189 13.42 -13.27 1.59
CA THR A 189 12.73 -11.99 1.84
C THR A 189 13.65 -10.86 2.31
N GLY A 190 14.97 -10.99 2.18
CA GLY A 190 15.93 -9.96 2.61
C GLY A 190 16.04 -9.78 4.14
N LEU A 191 15.14 -10.39 4.92
CA LEU A 191 15.27 -10.51 6.37
C LEU A 191 16.12 -11.72 6.79
N PRO A 192 16.67 -11.71 8.02
CA PRO A 192 17.47 -12.82 8.52
C PRO A 192 16.65 -14.11 8.69
N ASP A 193 17.20 -15.23 8.21
CA ASP A 193 16.61 -16.57 8.30
C ASP A 193 16.29 -17.00 9.75
N TRP A 194 16.96 -16.43 10.74
CA TRP A 194 16.78 -16.74 12.16
C TRP A 194 15.60 -16.01 12.82
N LEU A 195 14.91 -15.08 12.13
CA LEU A 195 13.83 -14.28 12.72
C LEU A 195 12.66 -15.13 13.24
N ALA A 196 12.29 -16.19 12.51
CA ALA A 196 11.25 -17.12 12.95
C ALA A 196 11.67 -17.82 14.26
N SER A 197 12.89 -18.36 14.31
CA SER A 197 13.45 -19.02 15.49
C SER A 197 13.60 -18.06 16.67
N LEU A 198 14.01 -16.81 16.45
CA LEU A 198 14.04 -15.77 17.48
C LEU A 198 12.63 -15.55 18.03
N THR A 199 11.63 -15.38 17.16
CA THR A 199 10.25 -15.12 17.56
C THR A 199 9.71 -16.26 18.44
N VAL A 200 10.01 -17.52 18.07
CA VAL A 200 9.69 -18.70 18.88
C VAL A 200 10.41 -18.67 20.23
N GLY A 201 11.72 -18.40 20.24
CA GLY A 201 12.52 -18.34 21.48
C GLY A 201 12.03 -17.27 22.46
N LEU A 202 11.73 -16.06 21.95
CA LEU A 202 11.14 -14.98 22.73
C LEU A 202 9.74 -15.34 23.25
N GLY A 203 8.93 -16.02 22.43
CA GLY A 203 7.63 -16.55 22.83
C GLY A 203 7.73 -17.55 23.98
N ILE A 204 8.65 -18.52 23.89
CA ILE A 204 8.90 -19.51 24.95
C ILE A 204 9.34 -18.81 26.24
N LEU A 205 10.24 -17.83 26.15
CA LEU A 205 10.70 -17.05 27.30
C LEU A 205 9.54 -16.25 27.95
N ALA A 206 8.68 -15.64 27.14
CA ALA A 206 7.49 -14.95 27.62
C ALA A 206 6.52 -15.91 28.34
N LEU A 207 6.31 -17.11 27.81
CA LEU A 207 5.46 -18.12 28.45
C LEU A 207 6.07 -18.65 29.76
N ALA A 208 7.39 -18.87 29.78
CA ALA A 208 8.10 -19.30 30.98
C ALA A 208 8.01 -18.25 32.10
N THR A 209 8.14 -16.97 31.77
CA THR A 209 8.00 -15.88 32.75
C THR A 209 6.56 -15.69 33.23
N ILE A 210 5.55 -15.91 32.37
CA ILE A 210 4.13 -15.96 32.79
C ILE A 210 3.91 -17.14 33.75
N ALA A 211 4.42 -18.33 33.44
CA ALA A 211 4.28 -19.51 34.30
C ALA A 211 4.99 -19.34 35.65
N TRP A 212 6.21 -18.79 35.64
CA TRP A 212 6.96 -18.46 36.87
C TRP A 212 6.19 -17.46 37.74
N TRP A 213 5.59 -16.46 37.13
CA TRP A 213 4.77 -15.49 37.84
C TRP A 213 3.47 -16.12 38.37
N ALA A 214 2.81 -16.99 37.61
CA ALA A 214 1.62 -17.73 38.05
C ALA A 214 1.89 -18.65 39.25
N ALA A 215 3.09 -19.26 39.28
CA ALA A 215 3.52 -20.14 40.37
C ALA A 215 3.91 -19.37 41.64
N THR A 216 4.56 -18.21 41.51
CA THR A 216 5.15 -17.50 42.65
C THR A 216 4.35 -16.31 43.15
N GLY A 217 3.50 -15.72 42.31
CA GLY A 217 2.78 -14.47 42.61
C GLY A 217 3.67 -13.23 42.78
N ARG A 218 4.99 -13.35 42.56
CA ARG A 218 5.97 -12.28 42.84
C ARG A 218 5.80 -11.08 41.89
N PRO A 219 5.83 -9.83 42.39
CA PRO A 219 5.75 -8.64 41.53
C PRO A 219 6.88 -8.54 40.50
N SER A 220 8.10 -8.96 40.86
CA SER A 220 9.25 -8.99 39.94
C SER A 220 9.02 -9.96 38.78
N ALA A 221 8.43 -11.13 39.04
CA ALA A 221 8.06 -12.10 38.01
C ALA A 221 7.00 -11.54 37.05
N GLY A 222 6.00 -10.82 37.57
CA GLY A 222 5.01 -10.14 36.73
C GLY A 222 5.60 -9.04 35.85
N ARG A 223 6.59 -8.27 36.35
CA ARG A 223 7.32 -7.28 35.53
C ARG A 223 8.15 -7.97 34.45
N ALA A 224 8.85 -9.05 34.79
CA ALA A 224 9.60 -9.83 33.82
C ALA A 224 8.69 -10.37 32.70
N ALA A 225 7.53 -10.93 33.05
CA ALA A 225 6.54 -11.39 32.09
C ALA A 225 6.07 -10.26 31.14
N ALA A 226 5.75 -9.08 31.69
CA ALA A 226 5.35 -7.93 30.88
C ALA A 226 6.46 -7.47 29.92
N VAL A 227 7.71 -7.43 30.38
CA VAL A 227 8.87 -7.06 29.55
C VAL A 227 9.09 -8.09 28.44
N CYS A 228 9.09 -9.39 28.77
CA CYS A 228 9.27 -10.45 27.78
C CYS A 228 8.15 -10.44 26.73
N VAL A 229 6.89 -10.30 27.14
CA VAL A 229 5.76 -10.16 26.20
C VAL A 229 5.91 -8.91 25.33
N GLY A 230 6.30 -7.78 25.92
CA GLY A 230 6.56 -6.54 25.19
C GLY A 230 7.63 -6.70 24.12
N ILE A 231 8.76 -7.34 24.46
CA ILE A 231 9.85 -7.64 23.51
C ILE A 231 9.34 -8.55 22.39
N THR A 232 8.61 -9.62 22.72
CA THR A 232 8.04 -10.54 21.72
C THR A 232 7.09 -9.83 20.75
N LEU A 233 6.26 -8.90 21.25
CA LEU A 233 5.31 -8.14 20.43
C LEU A 233 6.00 -7.22 19.41
N VAL A 234 7.13 -6.61 19.79
CA VAL A 234 7.82 -5.63 18.94
C VAL A 234 8.93 -6.23 18.07
N ALA A 235 9.40 -7.45 18.36
CA ALA A 235 10.54 -8.06 17.64
C ALA A 235 10.34 -8.12 16.12
N VAL A 236 9.21 -8.66 15.65
CA VAL A 236 8.92 -8.76 14.21
C VAL A 236 8.65 -7.40 13.58
N PRO A 237 7.76 -6.53 14.12
CA PRO A 237 7.57 -5.17 13.58
C PRO A 237 8.86 -4.34 13.53
N LEU A 238 9.74 -4.47 14.52
CA LEU A 238 11.01 -3.75 14.56
C LEU A 238 11.96 -4.26 13.48
N ALA A 239 12.11 -5.58 13.34
CA ALA A 239 12.93 -6.17 12.27
C ALA A 239 12.42 -5.77 10.88
N ALA A 240 11.09 -5.77 10.70
CA ALA A 240 10.43 -5.34 9.47
C ALA A 240 10.69 -3.85 9.17
N SER A 241 10.53 -2.98 10.16
CA SER A 241 10.74 -1.53 9.98
C SER A 241 12.23 -1.22 9.74
N ALA A 242 13.12 -1.90 10.45
CA ALA A 242 14.56 -1.76 10.25
C ALA A 242 15.00 -2.27 8.87
N SER A 243 14.39 -3.34 8.34
CA SER A 243 14.74 -3.88 7.02
C SER A 243 14.33 -2.95 5.88
N VAL A 244 13.26 -2.18 6.03
CA VAL A 244 12.86 -1.15 5.05
C VAL A 244 13.98 -0.12 4.87
N VAL A 245 14.56 0.36 5.98
CA VAL A 245 15.65 1.34 5.95
C VAL A 245 16.97 0.69 5.52
N ALA A 246 17.34 -0.44 6.14
CA ALA A 246 18.62 -1.09 5.90
C ALA A 246 18.77 -1.62 4.47
N ASN A 247 17.66 -1.92 3.80
CA ASN A 247 17.66 -2.38 2.42
C ASN A 247 17.17 -1.33 1.43
N ASP A 248 17.16 -0.02 1.76
CA ASP A 248 16.74 1.05 0.84
C ASP A 248 15.46 0.69 0.05
N LEU A 249 14.43 0.26 0.76
CA LEU A 249 13.15 -0.13 0.16
C LEU A 249 12.33 1.13 -0.18
N GLY A 250 11.72 1.13 -1.37
CA GLY A 250 10.91 2.24 -1.88
C GLY A 250 9.45 2.19 -1.42
N SER A 251 8.65 3.19 -1.84
CA SER A 251 7.26 3.34 -1.41
C SER A 251 6.30 2.20 -1.81
N PHE A 252 6.72 1.35 -2.74
CA PHE A 252 5.96 0.16 -3.19
C PHE A 252 6.50 -1.15 -2.63
N ASP A 253 7.59 -1.10 -1.86
CA ASP A 253 8.23 -2.27 -1.28
C ASP A 253 7.66 -2.58 0.11
N THR A 254 7.54 -3.87 0.43
CA THR A 254 7.19 -4.33 1.78
C THR A 254 8.31 -5.18 2.38
N PRO A 255 8.48 -5.18 3.72
CA PRO A 255 9.63 -5.79 4.36
C PRO A 255 9.79 -7.29 4.05
N PHE A 256 8.69 -8.04 3.89
CA PHE A 256 8.73 -9.49 3.66
C PHE A 256 8.47 -9.90 2.21
N GLN A 257 8.63 -8.97 1.28
CA GLN A 257 8.43 -9.28 -0.12
C GLN A 257 9.56 -10.16 -0.69
N PRO A 258 9.30 -10.94 -1.75
CA PRO A 258 10.34 -11.68 -2.44
C PRO A 258 11.43 -10.75 -2.99
N VAL A 259 12.70 -11.15 -2.91
CA VAL A 259 13.83 -10.35 -3.45
C VAL A 259 13.65 -10.00 -4.92
N GLY A 260 13.07 -10.90 -5.72
CA GLY A 260 12.75 -10.61 -7.13
C GLY A 260 11.75 -9.48 -7.32
N LEU A 261 10.78 -9.32 -6.40
CA LEU A 261 9.86 -8.19 -6.40
C LEU A 261 10.58 -6.89 -6.04
N THR A 262 11.51 -6.92 -5.08
CA THR A 262 12.36 -5.75 -4.77
C THR A 262 13.19 -5.31 -5.97
N VAL A 263 13.84 -6.25 -6.66
CA VAL A 263 14.62 -5.97 -7.87
C VAL A 263 13.72 -5.37 -8.95
N PHE A 264 12.53 -5.94 -9.16
CA PHE A 264 11.57 -5.41 -10.13
C PHE A 264 11.11 -4.00 -9.76
N ASN A 265 10.67 -3.76 -8.52
CA ASN A 265 10.18 -2.46 -8.09
C ASN A 265 11.28 -1.39 -8.22
N ARG A 266 12.52 -1.71 -7.86
CA ARG A 266 13.66 -0.82 -8.11
C ARG A 266 13.92 -0.60 -9.58
N ALA A 267 13.83 -1.64 -10.42
CA ALA A 267 14.03 -1.49 -11.86
C ALA A 267 12.87 -0.77 -12.56
N PHE A 268 11.66 -0.80 -12.01
CA PHE A 268 10.49 -0.21 -12.66
C PHE A 268 10.16 1.18 -12.12
N PHE A 269 10.09 1.32 -10.79
CA PHE A 269 9.81 2.59 -10.12
C PHE A 269 11.09 3.38 -9.79
N GLY A 270 12.24 2.71 -9.65
CA GLY A 270 13.53 3.34 -9.38
C GLY A 270 14.39 3.60 -10.62
N ALA A 271 14.35 2.77 -11.68
CA ALA A 271 15.13 3.01 -12.91
C ALA A 271 14.77 4.29 -13.66
N PRO A 272 13.54 4.85 -13.60
CA PRO A 272 13.30 6.13 -14.20
C PRO A 272 13.82 7.32 -13.35
N LEU A 273 14.58 7.07 -12.26
CA LEU A 273 15.50 8.06 -11.66
C LEU A 273 16.79 8.26 -12.48
N ARG A 274 17.00 7.49 -13.57
CA ARG A 274 18.22 7.58 -14.40
C ARG A 274 18.15 8.39 -15.70
N PRO A 275 17.07 9.05 -16.17
CA PRO A 275 17.19 9.89 -17.34
C PRO A 275 17.75 11.28 -16.99
N VAL A 276 18.44 11.52 -15.88
CA VAL A 276 19.27 12.73 -15.74
C VAL A 276 20.19 12.89 -16.96
N ALA A 277 20.66 11.78 -17.53
CA ALA A 277 21.47 11.78 -18.74
C ALA A 277 20.70 12.17 -20.02
N THR A 278 19.39 11.92 -20.11
CA THR A 278 18.57 12.29 -21.29
C THR A 278 17.75 13.55 -21.08
N LEU A 279 17.64 14.05 -19.85
CA LEU A 279 16.98 15.32 -19.50
C LEU A 279 17.49 16.49 -20.36
N PRO A 280 18.81 16.71 -20.55
CA PRO A 280 19.28 17.79 -21.42
C PRO A 280 18.80 17.67 -22.87
N THR A 281 18.54 16.45 -23.35
CA THR A 281 17.98 16.23 -24.68
C THR A 281 16.49 16.52 -24.68
N ILE A 282 15.74 16.03 -23.68
CA ILE A 282 14.30 16.29 -23.52
C ILE A 282 14.04 17.80 -23.39
N GLU A 283 14.83 18.50 -22.56
CA GLU A 283 14.73 19.96 -22.38
C GLU A 283 15.06 20.73 -23.66
N ARG A 284 16.08 20.30 -24.43
CA ARG A 284 16.38 20.92 -25.73
C ARG A 284 15.25 20.77 -26.73
N VAL A 285 14.64 19.59 -26.82
CA VAL A 285 13.55 19.33 -27.77
C VAL A 285 12.17 19.77 -27.25
N ARG A 286 12.12 20.33 -26.04
CA ARG A 286 10.93 21.01 -25.50
C ARG A 286 10.62 22.31 -26.24
N TYR A 287 11.61 22.96 -26.86
CA TYR A 287 11.45 24.20 -27.64
C TYR A 287 10.54 25.28 -26.98
N GLY A 288 10.63 25.42 -25.65
CA GLY A 288 9.84 26.40 -24.90
C GLY A 288 8.39 26.02 -24.60
N ALA A 289 7.96 24.80 -24.91
CA ALA A 289 6.64 24.26 -24.57
C ALA A 289 6.35 24.36 -23.06
N ALA A 290 5.07 24.43 -22.65
CA ALA A 290 4.69 24.60 -21.25
C ALA A 290 4.98 23.34 -20.40
N ASP A 291 4.67 22.16 -20.93
CA ASP A 291 4.98 20.88 -20.31
C ASP A 291 6.32 20.34 -20.79
N LEU A 292 7.07 19.65 -19.93
CA LEU A 292 8.34 19.01 -20.31
C LEU A 292 8.12 17.89 -21.35
N LEU A 293 7.08 17.07 -21.13
CA LEU A 293 6.59 16.05 -22.04
C LEU A 293 5.18 15.62 -21.63
N ALA A 294 4.52 14.82 -22.48
CA ALA A 294 3.35 14.05 -22.09
C ALA A 294 3.68 12.56 -21.94
N THR A 295 2.95 11.85 -21.10
CA THR A 295 3.12 10.42 -20.87
C THR A 295 1.77 9.70 -20.84
N GLN A 296 1.71 8.41 -21.16
CA GLN A 296 0.43 7.68 -21.08
C GLN A 296 -0.08 7.50 -19.64
N THR A 297 0.80 7.46 -18.64
CA THR A 297 0.38 7.32 -17.23
C THR A 297 1.19 8.22 -16.33
N SER A 298 0.62 8.57 -15.17
CA SER A 298 1.34 9.34 -14.15
C SER A 298 2.51 8.56 -13.54
N VAL A 299 2.49 7.22 -13.63
CA VAL A 299 3.64 6.38 -13.25
C VAL A 299 4.85 6.62 -14.17
N VAL A 300 4.62 6.82 -15.46
CA VAL A 300 5.69 7.19 -16.40
C VAL A 300 6.10 8.65 -16.23
N ALA A 301 5.19 9.53 -15.82
CA ALA A 301 5.49 10.95 -15.57
C ALA A 301 6.31 11.18 -14.29
N ALA A 302 5.94 10.51 -13.19
CA ALA A 302 6.45 10.78 -11.84
C ALA A 302 7.98 10.93 -11.74
N PRO A 303 8.79 10.09 -12.41
CA PRO A 303 10.24 10.17 -12.28
C PRO A 303 10.84 11.44 -12.91
N PHE A 304 10.23 11.95 -13.99
CA PHE A 304 10.61 13.23 -14.57
C PHE A 304 10.22 14.39 -13.63
N VAL A 305 9.00 14.35 -13.09
CA VAL A 305 8.51 15.34 -12.12
C VAL A 305 9.40 15.39 -10.88
N PHE A 306 9.77 14.23 -10.31
CA PHE A 306 10.64 14.18 -9.13
C PHE A 306 12.05 14.68 -9.40
N ALA A 307 12.60 14.42 -10.60
CA ALA A 307 13.95 14.83 -10.94
C ALA A 307 14.06 16.32 -11.30
N THR A 308 13.03 16.90 -11.93
CA THR A 308 13.11 18.27 -12.49
C THR A 308 12.23 19.29 -11.76
N GLY A 309 11.19 18.83 -11.04
CA GLY A 309 10.13 19.69 -10.53
C GLY A 309 9.23 20.30 -11.62
N GLN A 310 9.38 19.89 -12.88
CA GLN A 310 8.62 20.45 -14.01
C GLN A 310 7.31 19.69 -14.25
N GLU A 311 6.37 20.38 -14.88
CA GLU A 311 5.09 19.80 -15.30
C GLU A 311 5.28 18.77 -16.40
N VAL A 312 4.59 17.64 -16.24
CA VAL A 312 4.55 16.53 -17.19
C VAL A 312 3.09 16.09 -17.29
N LEU A 313 2.54 16.06 -18.49
CA LEU A 313 1.12 15.80 -18.71
C LEU A 313 0.82 14.28 -18.76
N PRO A 314 0.13 13.68 -17.77
CA PRO A 314 -0.31 12.29 -17.87
C PRO A 314 -1.60 12.19 -18.69
N ILE A 315 -1.60 11.30 -19.69
CA ILE A 315 -2.72 10.97 -20.57
C ILE A 315 -3.42 9.72 -20.04
N GLY A 316 -4.07 9.86 -18.89
CA GLY A 316 -4.87 8.78 -18.31
C GLY A 316 -4.67 8.48 -16.84
N GLY A 317 -4.11 9.41 -16.07
CA GLY A 317 -3.96 9.23 -14.62
C GLY A 317 -3.01 8.09 -14.26
N TYR A 318 -3.24 7.44 -13.10
CA TYR A 318 -2.36 6.38 -12.60
C TYR A 318 -2.16 5.21 -13.56
N ASP A 319 -3.23 4.64 -14.11
CA ASP A 319 -3.21 3.38 -14.87
C ASP A 319 -3.50 3.56 -16.37
N GLY A 320 -3.75 4.78 -16.83
CA GLY A 320 -4.08 5.11 -18.21
C GLY A 320 -5.58 5.12 -18.51
N ALA A 321 -6.45 4.72 -17.57
CA ALA A 321 -7.89 4.59 -17.83
C ALA A 321 -8.67 5.91 -17.64
N THR A 322 -8.10 6.88 -16.93
CA THR A 322 -8.79 8.16 -16.65
C THR A 322 -9.01 8.94 -17.96
N PRO A 323 -10.21 9.51 -18.22
CA PRO A 323 -10.53 10.10 -19.52
C PRO A 323 -9.96 11.52 -19.72
N VAL A 324 -8.91 11.88 -18.98
CA VAL A 324 -8.28 13.20 -19.00
C VAL A 324 -6.82 13.10 -19.47
N PRO A 325 -6.38 13.99 -20.39
CA PRO A 325 -7.22 14.91 -21.15
C PRO A 325 -8.15 14.14 -22.11
N ARG A 326 -9.28 14.75 -22.48
CA ARG A 326 -10.12 14.24 -23.57
C ARG A 326 -9.37 14.39 -24.90
N LEU A 327 -9.69 13.56 -25.89
CA LEU A 327 -9.02 13.61 -27.19
C LEU A 327 -9.05 15.01 -27.84
N ALA A 328 -10.17 15.73 -27.76
CA ALA A 328 -10.26 17.10 -28.29
C ALA A 328 -9.32 18.08 -27.57
N ALA A 329 -9.20 17.97 -26.24
CA ALA A 329 -8.27 18.79 -25.46
C ALA A 329 -6.82 18.43 -25.79
N LEU A 330 -6.52 17.14 -25.97
CA LEU A 330 -5.20 16.67 -26.39
C LEU A 330 -4.80 17.20 -27.77
N ARG A 331 -5.72 17.20 -28.75
CA ARG A 331 -5.49 17.81 -30.07
C ARG A 331 -5.18 19.30 -29.96
N THR A 332 -5.94 20.00 -29.13
CA THR A 332 -5.73 21.42 -28.86
C THR A 332 -4.36 21.66 -28.23
N ALA A 333 -3.97 20.83 -27.25
CA ALA A 333 -2.66 20.89 -26.61
C ALA A 333 -1.51 20.75 -27.61
N VAL A 334 -1.61 19.77 -28.52
CA VAL A 334 -0.63 19.56 -29.60
C VAL A 334 -0.61 20.76 -30.56
N SER A 335 -1.78 21.24 -31.01
CA SER A 335 -1.85 22.40 -31.92
C SER A 335 -1.22 23.66 -31.33
N ARG A 336 -1.30 23.85 -30.01
CA ARG A 336 -0.73 24.98 -29.28
C ARG A 336 0.72 24.78 -28.87
N GLY A 337 1.34 23.64 -29.21
CA GLY A 337 2.69 23.31 -28.77
C GLY A 337 2.84 23.23 -27.24
N GLN A 338 1.82 22.77 -26.51
CA GLN A 338 1.90 22.63 -25.05
C GLN A 338 2.95 21.60 -24.62
N PHE A 339 3.18 20.59 -25.45
CA PHE A 339 4.28 19.62 -25.37
C PHE A 339 4.65 19.15 -26.77
N HIS A 340 5.86 18.61 -26.92
CA HIS A 340 6.31 17.99 -28.18
C HIS A 340 6.61 16.51 -28.04
N LEU A 341 7.13 16.07 -26.89
CA LEU A 341 7.43 14.66 -26.67
C LEU A 341 6.28 13.93 -26.00
N VAL A 342 6.01 12.70 -26.45
CA VAL A 342 5.09 11.77 -25.79
C VAL A 342 5.77 10.42 -25.55
N LEU A 343 5.69 9.92 -24.31
CA LEU A 343 6.08 8.55 -23.96
C LEU A 343 4.84 7.70 -23.69
N ALA A 344 4.65 6.64 -24.48
CA ALA A 344 3.48 5.78 -24.34
C ALA A 344 3.77 4.33 -24.69
N ALA A 345 2.85 3.41 -24.35
CA ALA A 345 2.95 2.04 -24.79
C ALA A 345 2.88 1.94 -26.32
N PRO A 346 3.69 1.07 -26.96
CA PRO A 346 3.72 0.94 -28.42
C PRO A 346 2.43 0.32 -28.98
N HIS A 347 1.71 -0.45 -28.16
CA HIS A 347 0.43 -1.04 -28.51
C HIS A 347 -0.60 -0.68 -27.43
N THR A 348 -1.70 -0.06 -27.83
CA THR A 348 -2.73 0.37 -26.90
C THR A 348 -4.09 0.51 -27.58
N SER A 349 -5.15 0.28 -26.81
CA SER A 349 -6.53 0.53 -27.23
C SER A 349 -6.98 1.98 -27.00
N ASP A 350 -6.19 2.77 -26.27
CA ASP A 350 -6.54 4.15 -25.93
C ASP A 350 -6.62 5.00 -27.22
N PRO A 351 -7.79 5.59 -27.53
CA PRO A 351 -7.96 6.41 -28.73
C PRO A 351 -7.04 7.65 -28.76
N ARG A 352 -6.62 8.15 -27.59
CA ARG A 352 -5.72 9.31 -27.47
C ARG A 352 -4.32 8.99 -27.95
N ILE A 353 -3.78 7.86 -27.49
CA ILE A 353 -2.45 7.41 -27.88
C ILE A 353 -2.46 6.90 -29.32
N ARG A 354 -3.51 6.22 -29.77
CA ARG A 354 -3.66 5.84 -31.18
C ARG A 354 -3.69 7.06 -32.11
N TRP A 355 -4.34 8.15 -31.68
CA TRP A 355 -4.32 9.40 -32.43
C TRP A 355 -2.91 10.00 -32.49
N ILE A 356 -2.18 10.05 -31.37
CA ILE A 356 -0.78 10.50 -31.33
C ILE A 356 0.09 9.67 -32.28
N ALA A 357 0.01 8.34 -32.22
CA ALA A 357 0.80 7.45 -33.07
C ALA A 357 0.52 7.63 -34.57
N ALA A 358 -0.68 8.09 -34.93
CA ALA A 358 -1.07 8.34 -36.32
C ALA A 358 -0.72 9.75 -36.83
N HIS A 359 -0.49 10.73 -35.94
CA HIS A 359 -0.33 12.15 -36.32
C HIS A 359 1.02 12.75 -35.88
N CYS A 360 1.79 12.05 -35.06
CA CYS A 360 3.10 12.50 -34.60
C CYS A 360 4.20 11.57 -35.15
N ASN A 361 5.42 12.09 -35.25
CA ASN A 361 6.55 11.33 -35.76
C ASN A 361 7.07 10.35 -34.69
N THR A 362 7.20 9.07 -35.04
CA THR A 362 7.85 8.09 -34.16
C THR A 362 9.34 8.34 -34.13
N VAL A 363 9.89 8.51 -32.93
CA VAL A 363 11.33 8.66 -32.69
C VAL A 363 11.89 7.31 -32.26
N HIS A 364 12.90 6.82 -33.00
CA HIS A 364 13.62 5.60 -32.65
C HIS A 364 14.90 5.98 -31.89
N PRO A 365 14.92 5.86 -30.55
CA PRO A 365 16.14 6.10 -29.79
C PRO A 365 17.20 5.06 -30.19
N GLY A 366 18.38 5.51 -30.62
CA GLY A 366 19.50 4.61 -30.90
C GLY A 366 20.00 3.98 -29.59
N GLY A 367 20.04 2.65 -29.51
CA GLY A 367 20.55 1.90 -28.36
C GLY A 367 19.79 0.60 -28.06
N PRO A 368 20.26 -0.21 -27.10
CA PRO A 368 19.54 -1.41 -26.66
C PRO A 368 18.20 -1.04 -26.01
N ALA A 369 17.15 -1.78 -26.35
CA ALA A 369 15.80 -1.53 -25.85
C ALA A 369 15.75 -1.65 -24.31
N PRO A 370 15.15 -0.68 -23.59
CA PRO A 370 14.96 -0.79 -22.15
C PRO A 370 14.02 -1.95 -21.78
N ALA A 371 14.06 -2.38 -20.50
CA ALA A 371 13.20 -3.43 -19.96
C ALA A 371 11.68 -3.14 -20.08
N VAL A 372 11.32 -1.89 -20.34
CA VAL A 372 9.98 -1.43 -20.71
C VAL A 372 10.10 -0.62 -21.99
N SER A 373 9.69 -1.20 -23.12
CA SER A 373 9.79 -0.55 -24.43
C SER A 373 8.64 0.43 -24.64
N LEU A 374 8.76 1.64 -24.07
CA LEU A 374 7.87 2.75 -24.43
C LEU A 374 8.22 3.26 -25.83
N ALA A 375 7.20 3.56 -26.62
CA ALA A 375 7.35 4.33 -27.85
C ALA A 375 7.53 5.81 -27.51
N VAL A 376 8.38 6.48 -28.30
CA VAL A 376 8.62 7.91 -28.22
C VAL A 376 8.00 8.56 -29.45
N TYR A 377 7.13 9.53 -29.25
CA TYR A 377 6.52 10.31 -30.33
C TYR A 377 6.93 11.78 -30.21
N TYR A 378 7.14 12.42 -31.35
CA TYR A 378 7.40 13.85 -31.46
C TYR A 378 6.28 14.52 -32.24
N CYS A 379 5.49 15.35 -31.56
CA CYS A 379 4.35 16.07 -32.09
C CYS A 379 4.74 17.51 -32.43
N GLN A 380 4.62 17.88 -33.71
CA GLN A 380 4.72 19.26 -34.15
C GLN A 380 3.35 19.96 -34.05
N PRO A 381 3.31 21.29 -33.85
CA PRO A 381 2.07 22.05 -34.00
C PRO A 381 1.45 21.78 -35.36
N LEU A 382 0.14 21.49 -35.40
CA LEU A 382 -0.56 21.09 -36.63
C LEU A 382 -0.58 22.21 -37.70
N ASP A 383 -0.30 23.46 -37.29
CA ASP A 383 -0.28 24.65 -38.16
C ASP A 383 1.14 25.05 -38.60
N ALA A 384 2.18 24.25 -38.32
CA ALA A 384 3.58 24.54 -38.65
C ALA A 384 4.00 24.05 -40.06
N GLY A 385 3.04 23.90 -40.98
CA GLY A 385 3.23 23.46 -42.37
C GLY A 385 3.57 24.59 -43.32
#